data_AF-A0A2H1KY85-F1
#
_entry.id   AF-A0A2H1KY85-F1
#
_cell.length_a   1.000
_cell.length_b   1.000
_cell.length_c   1.000
_cell.angle_alpha   90.00
_cell.angle_beta   90.00
_cell.angle_gamma   90.00
#
_symmetry.space_group_name_H-M   'P 1'
#
loop_
_entity.id
_entity.type
_entity.pdbx_description
1 polymer ?
#
loop_
_entity_poly.entity_id
_entity_poly.type
_entity_poly.pdbx_seq_one_letter_code
_entity_poly.pdbx_strand_id
1 'polypeptide(L)'
;MIEPSSQQQRRVGKRLRTFATSGLAWDIVLALITLMWSFVFIRLFFPGRANVDIGNQYLQAIGKAPVTDWHPPIMSIVWRGLINVTGQAGSLLVLQVIILAVASWLIGVLVHRNGAPRWVSLLGPAIMMTPWVISQMMTLWKDTQMAVALLLAVILLIVARTVPKGWILWIPAVVLLVYALGVRKNAVFAIVPIAIYAAFCLVQRFNLKRVVLSTVALTVAVLAILGVGMKATDAAIASAADVKPTGQISQIFLDDVMFSVPDAQLQASDAPAELKDHISSARDKCLERGENWDAYWNCYGRGVTGRAFSPIAYQDELKDLWMTEVITHPLRYLKYRTSVFSMYFFSSSLEYWDGDWNGDAEEVGIADSDPKADYIFQPYVAGFALATFPMLFKPWFWSLVAVLALVFAGRTRPAREQLRLETGARRQRNFAPEITMLATSALCYIFGYLPIVPANHFRYTFWPALAVTVALIFMLAEWRRRRSVGTPRSRAFSESET
;
A
#
# COMPACT_ATOMS: atom_id res chain seq x y z
N MET A 1 57.48 -12.44 11.24
CA MET A 1 56.27 -11.60 10.97
C MET A 1 56.75 -10.23 10.54
N ILE A 2 56.59 -9.87 9.27
CA ILE A 2 57.07 -8.60 8.72
C ILE A 2 55.98 -7.55 8.98
N GLU A 3 56.26 -6.56 9.82
CA GLU A 3 55.36 -5.43 10.04
C GLU A 3 55.15 -4.65 8.73
N PRO A 4 53.90 -4.29 8.39
CA PRO A 4 53.63 -3.54 7.18
C PRO A 4 54.24 -2.14 7.27
N SER A 5 55.01 -1.75 6.25
CA SER A 5 55.68 -0.45 6.18
C SER A 5 54.70 0.73 6.36
N SER A 6 55.19 1.84 6.94
CA SER A 6 54.39 3.05 7.19
C SER A 6 53.70 3.62 5.94
N GLN A 7 54.24 3.36 4.75
CA GLN A 7 53.61 3.71 3.47
C GLN A 7 52.40 2.81 3.12
N GLN A 8 52.45 1.53 3.48
CA GLN A 8 51.36 0.58 3.26
C GLN A 8 50.19 0.89 4.20
N GLN A 9 50.47 1.23 5.47
CA GLN A 9 49.47 1.73 6.41
C GLN A 9 48.85 3.07 5.96
N ARG A 10 49.66 4.01 5.44
CA ARG A 10 49.15 5.28 4.86
C ARG A 10 48.31 5.08 3.61
N ARG A 11 48.65 4.12 2.73
CA ARG A 11 47.84 3.78 1.53
C ARG A 11 46.51 3.13 1.90
N VAL A 12 46.51 2.22 2.89
CA VAL A 12 45.29 1.60 3.42
C VAL A 12 44.40 2.67 4.09
N GLY A 13 44.97 3.54 4.93
CA GLY A 13 44.25 4.65 5.56
C GLY A 13 43.68 5.67 4.56
N LYS A 14 44.40 5.98 3.47
CA LYS A 14 43.90 6.85 2.41
C LYS A 14 42.77 6.17 1.64
N ARG A 15 42.89 4.89 1.26
CA ARG A 15 41.82 4.10 0.60
C ARG A 15 40.57 3.95 1.46
N LEU A 16 40.72 3.71 2.76
CA LEU A 16 39.61 3.63 3.71
C LEU A 16 38.89 4.99 3.84
N ARG A 17 39.63 6.10 3.88
CA ARG A 17 39.04 7.45 3.84
C ARG A 17 38.31 7.73 2.53
N THR A 18 38.87 7.38 1.37
CA THR A 18 38.18 7.58 0.08
C THR A 18 36.93 6.71 -0.04
N PHE A 19 36.97 5.47 0.46
CA PHE A 19 35.82 4.57 0.49
C PHE A 19 34.73 5.10 1.42
N ALA A 20 35.07 5.53 2.64
CA ALA A 20 34.12 6.14 3.59
C ALA A 20 33.48 7.45 3.06
N THR A 21 34.16 8.16 2.16
CA THR A 21 33.62 9.33 1.45
C THR A 21 32.85 8.98 0.18
N SER A 22 32.88 7.73 -0.28
CA SER A 22 32.21 7.31 -1.52
C SER A 22 30.70 7.21 -1.34
N GLY A 23 29.94 7.52 -2.40
CA GLY A 23 28.48 7.36 -2.35
C GLY A 23 28.03 5.91 -2.11
N LEU A 24 28.82 4.93 -2.55
CA LEU A 24 28.52 3.51 -2.35
C LEU A 24 28.59 3.11 -0.88
N ALA A 25 29.58 3.60 -0.13
CA ALA A 25 29.68 3.30 1.30
C ALA A 25 28.45 3.80 2.07
N TRP A 26 27.91 4.96 1.71
CA TRP A 26 26.69 5.46 2.34
C TRP A 26 25.46 4.62 1.98
N ASP A 27 25.34 4.19 0.72
CA ASP A 27 24.25 3.29 0.31
C ASP A 27 24.31 1.94 1.05
N ILE A 28 25.51 1.44 1.38
CA ILE A 28 25.72 0.26 2.22
C ILE A 28 25.29 0.53 3.66
N VAL A 29 25.60 1.70 4.23
CA VAL A 29 25.13 2.08 5.58
C VAL A 29 23.60 2.07 5.64
N LEU A 30 22.93 2.64 4.63
CA LEU A 30 21.46 2.61 4.53
C LEU A 30 20.95 1.16 4.46
N ALA A 31 21.61 0.29 3.71
CA ALA A 31 21.25 -1.13 3.62
C ALA A 31 21.40 -1.83 4.97
N LEU A 32 22.51 -1.63 5.68
CA LEU A 32 22.77 -2.25 6.99
C LEU A 32 21.75 -1.83 8.05
N ILE A 33 21.39 -0.55 8.10
CA ILE A 33 20.33 -0.05 9.01
C ILE A 33 19.00 -0.73 8.70
N THR A 34 18.65 -0.80 7.41
CA THR A 34 17.41 -1.46 6.95
C THR A 34 17.40 -2.94 7.31
N LEU A 35 18.50 -3.66 7.04
CA LEU A 35 18.63 -5.10 7.33
C LEU A 35 18.57 -5.38 8.83
N MET A 36 19.24 -4.57 9.65
CA MET A 36 19.19 -4.68 11.10
C MET A 36 17.75 -4.53 11.61
N TRP A 37 17.03 -3.52 11.12
CA TRP A 37 15.63 -3.32 11.50
C TRP A 37 14.74 -4.48 11.03
N SER A 38 14.88 -4.92 9.76
CA SER A 38 14.14 -6.07 9.24
C SER A 38 14.35 -7.32 10.08
N PHE A 39 15.60 -7.57 10.51
CA PHE A 39 15.92 -8.71 11.37
C PHE A 39 15.21 -8.61 12.73
N VAL A 40 15.29 -7.46 13.40
CA VAL A 40 14.59 -7.22 14.67
C VAL A 40 13.09 -7.40 14.51
N PHE A 41 12.50 -6.80 13.47
CA PHE A 41 11.06 -6.86 13.21
C PHE A 41 10.59 -8.30 12.95
N ILE A 42 11.27 -9.03 12.05
CA ILE A 42 10.95 -10.43 11.78
C ILE A 42 11.11 -11.27 13.05
N ARG A 43 12.20 -11.10 13.80
CA ARG A 43 12.44 -11.90 15.01
C ARG A 43 11.35 -11.72 16.08
N LEU A 44 10.79 -10.52 16.19
CA LEU A 44 9.76 -10.21 17.18
C LEU A 44 8.36 -10.62 16.70
N PHE A 45 8.02 -10.38 15.43
CA PHE A 45 6.67 -10.60 14.92
C PHE A 45 6.46 -11.92 14.19
N PHE A 46 7.49 -12.74 13.93
CA PHE A 46 7.33 -14.04 13.29
C PHE A 46 6.45 -14.97 14.15
N PRO A 47 5.47 -15.69 13.57
CA PRO A 47 5.15 -15.83 12.14
C PRO A 47 4.23 -14.74 11.54
N GLY A 48 3.74 -13.82 12.35
CA GLY A 48 2.85 -12.72 11.97
C GLY A 48 1.51 -12.86 12.66
N ARG A 49 0.86 -11.73 12.94
CA ARG A 49 -0.48 -11.70 13.55
C ARG A 49 -1.53 -12.10 12.53
N ALA A 50 -2.55 -12.82 12.99
CA ALA A 50 -3.62 -13.35 12.16
C ALA A 50 -4.98 -13.11 12.81
N ASN A 51 -5.94 -12.72 11.97
CA ASN A 51 -7.36 -12.69 12.29
C ASN A 51 -8.10 -13.76 11.46
N VAL A 52 -9.42 -13.86 11.60
CA VAL A 52 -10.26 -14.80 10.86
C VAL A 52 -10.06 -14.78 9.34
N ASP A 53 -9.86 -13.60 8.71
CA ASP A 53 -9.54 -13.49 7.27
C ASP A 53 -8.21 -14.21 6.94
N ILE A 54 -7.17 -13.93 7.74
CA ILE A 54 -5.82 -14.48 7.56
C ILE A 54 -5.81 -15.99 7.84
N GLY A 55 -6.48 -16.43 8.90
CA GLY A 55 -6.61 -17.83 9.24
C GLY A 55 -7.30 -18.62 8.13
N ASN A 56 -8.36 -18.07 7.53
CA ASN A 56 -9.00 -18.66 6.35
C ASN A 56 -8.02 -18.76 5.17
N GLN A 57 -7.30 -17.69 4.84
CA GLN A 57 -6.31 -17.70 3.76
C GLN A 57 -5.17 -18.69 4.02
N TYR A 58 -4.76 -18.87 5.28
CA TYR A 58 -3.75 -19.84 5.69
C TYR A 58 -4.24 -21.28 5.52
N LEU A 59 -5.46 -21.60 5.99
CA LEU A 59 -6.07 -22.92 5.79
C LEU A 59 -6.18 -23.28 4.30
N GLN A 60 -6.53 -22.30 3.45
CA GLN A 60 -6.48 -22.46 2.00
C GLN A 60 -5.06 -22.70 1.51
N ALA A 61 -4.07 -21.95 1.99
CA ALA A 61 -2.67 -22.11 1.60
C ALA A 61 -2.12 -23.51 1.90
N ILE A 62 -2.40 -24.07 3.08
CA ILE A 62 -1.96 -25.42 3.48
C ILE A 62 -2.88 -26.56 3.00
N GLY A 63 -3.95 -26.24 2.26
CA GLY A 63 -4.85 -27.23 1.68
C GLY A 63 -5.84 -27.87 2.67
N LYS A 64 -6.01 -27.28 3.87
CA LYS A 64 -7.04 -27.71 4.84
C LYS A 64 -8.43 -27.13 4.55
N ALA A 65 -8.52 -26.08 3.74
CA ALA A 65 -9.76 -25.51 3.23
C ALA A 65 -9.72 -25.38 1.71
N PRO A 66 -10.87 -25.50 1.01
CA PRO A 66 -10.93 -25.27 -0.43
C PRO A 66 -10.56 -23.82 -0.74
N VAL A 67 -9.89 -23.60 -1.87
CA VAL A 67 -9.62 -22.24 -2.34
C VAL A 67 -10.93 -21.62 -2.83
N THR A 68 -11.27 -20.44 -2.34
CA THR A 68 -12.51 -19.74 -2.70
C THR A 68 -12.23 -18.36 -3.28
N ASP A 69 -13.21 -17.76 -3.95
CA ASP A 69 -13.11 -16.37 -4.43
C ASP A 69 -13.51 -15.32 -3.38
N TRP A 70 -13.82 -15.74 -2.14
CA TRP A 70 -14.17 -14.83 -1.04
C TRP A 70 -13.04 -13.85 -0.75
N HIS A 71 -11.81 -14.33 -0.87
CA HIS A 71 -10.63 -13.51 -0.98
C HIS A 71 -9.99 -13.80 -2.33
N PRO A 72 -9.40 -12.81 -3.00
CA PRO A 72 -8.63 -13.09 -4.20
C PRO A 72 -7.56 -14.16 -3.91
N PRO A 73 -7.52 -15.27 -4.68
CA PRO A 73 -6.81 -16.47 -4.27
C PRO A 73 -5.28 -16.32 -4.38
N ILE A 74 -4.79 -15.33 -5.13
CA ILE A 74 -3.36 -15.13 -5.39
C ILE A 74 -2.51 -15.07 -4.11
N MET A 75 -3.02 -14.47 -3.04
CA MET A 75 -2.28 -14.37 -1.78
C MET A 75 -2.12 -15.73 -1.12
N SER A 76 -3.17 -16.55 -1.08
CA SER A 76 -3.11 -17.92 -0.56
C SER A 76 -2.23 -18.82 -1.42
N ILE A 77 -2.21 -18.64 -2.75
CA ILE A 77 -1.33 -19.39 -3.64
C ILE A 77 0.14 -19.01 -3.47
N VAL A 78 0.45 -17.70 -3.38
CA VAL A 78 1.80 -17.23 -3.07
C VAL A 78 2.24 -17.76 -1.70
N TRP A 79 1.36 -17.69 -0.71
CA TRP A 79 1.65 -18.21 0.63
C TRP A 79 1.89 -19.72 0.63
N ARG A 80 1.08 -20.49 -0.10
CA ARG A 80 1.31 -21.94 -0.33
C ARG A 80 2.69 -22.19 -0.92
N GLY A 81 3.08 -21.45 -1.97
CA GLY A 81 4.40 -21.58 -2.58
C GLY A 81 5.53 -21.29 -1.60
N LEU A 82 5.41 -20.23 -0.80
CA LEU A 82 6.37 -19.88 0.23
C LEU A 82 6.47 -20.96 1.33
N ILE A 83 5.33 -21.49 1.79
CA ILE A 83 5.28 -22.58 2.78
C ILE A 83 5.90 -23.85 2.19
N ASN A 84 5.64 -24.20 0.94
CA ASN A 84 6.24 -25.37 0.30
C ASN A 84 7.77 -25.29 0.23
N VAL A 85 8.32 -24.09 0.09
CA VAL A 85 9.78 -23.86 0.04
C VAL A 85 10.39 -23.81 1.44
N THR A 86 9.71 -23.20 2.42
CA THR A 86 10.29 -22.87 3.73
C THR A 86 9.83 -23.79 4.86
N GLY A 87 8.70 -24.47 4.70
CA GLY A 87 7.99 -25.19 5.76
C GLY A 87 7.35 -24.29 6.82
N GLN A 88 7.29 -22.97 6.61
CA GLN A 88 6.99 -22.00 7.67
C GLN A 88 5.79 -21.11 7.34
N ALA A 89 4.83 -21.02 8.27
CA ALA A 89 3.69 -20.09 8.17
C ALA A 89 4.16 -18.62 8.05
N GLY A 90 5.22 -18.25 8.78
CA GLY A 90 5.74 -16.89 8.78
C GLY A 90 6.51 -16.44 7.53
N SER A 91 6.60 -17.30 6.52
CA SER A 91 7.26 -16.96 5.26
C SER A 91 6.61 -15.77 4.52
N LEU A 92 5.31 -15.57 4.70
CA LEU A 92 4.59 -14.43 4.15
C LEU A 92 4.94 -13.11 4.86
N LEU A 93 5.15 -13.14 6.19
CA LEU A 93 5.68 -12.00 6.96
C LEU A 93 7.05 -11.59 6.42
N VAL A 94 7.93 -12.58 6.26
CA VAL A 94 9.29 -12.37 5.74
C VAL A 94 9.24 -11.73 4.35
N LEU A 95 8.33 -12.19 3.47
CA LEU A 95 8.15 -11.58 2.14
C LEU A 95 7.75 -10.09 2.24
N GLN A 96 6.72 -9.72 3.01
CA GLN A 96 6.33 -8.30 3.12
C GLN A 96 7.44 -7.43 3.70
N VAL A 97 8.16 -7.93 4.71
CA VAL A 97 9.27 -7.18 5.32
C VAL A 97 10.41 -7.00 4.33
N ILE A 98 10.76 -8.02 3.54
CA ILE A 98 11.79 -7.90 2.49
C ILE A 98 11.37 -6.88 1.43
N ILE A 99 10.14 -6.93 0.94
CA ILE A 99 9.63 -6.00 -0.06
C ILE A 99 9.71 -4.55 0.47
N LEU A 100 9.23 -4.30 1.69
CA LEU A 100 9.29 -2.99 2.32
C LEU A 100 10.74 -2.54 2.57
N ALA A 101 11.63 -3.45 3.00
CA ALA A 101 13.03 -3.17 3.25
C ALA A 101 13.75 -2.72 1.98
N VAL A 102 13.57 -3.46 0.88
CA VAL A 102 14.17 -3.10 -0.42
C VAL A 102 13.65 -1.73 -0.87
N ALA A 103 12.36 -1.46 -0.76
CA ALA A 103 11.80 -0.15 -1.10
C ALA A 103 12.37 0.97 -0.22
N SER A 104 12.41 0.78 1.09
CA SER A 104 12.90 1.76 2.08
C SER A 104 14.38 2.09 1.88
N TRP A 105 15.21 1.07 1.61
CA TRP A 105 16.60 1.24 1.24
C TRP A 105 16.74 2.03 -0.07
N LEU A 106 16.03 1.64 -1.13
CA LEU A 106 16.08 2.31 -2.42
C LEU A 106 15.61 3.76 -2.33
N ILE A 107 14.62 4.09 -1.50
CA ILE A 107 14.21 5.48 -1.23
C ILE A 107 15.36 6.28 -0.63
N GLY A 108 16.04 5.73 0.38
CA GLY A 108 17.23 6.36 0.97
C GLY A 108 18.33 6.60 -0.08
N VAL A 109 18.61 5.59 -0.90
CA VAL A 109 19.58 5.70 -2.01
C VAL A 109 19.16 6.78 -3.00
N LEU A 110 17.89 6.79 -3.45
CA LEU A 110 17.38 7.80 -4.39
C LEU A 110 17.54 9.22 -3.82
N VAL A 111 17.19 9.43 -2.56
CA VAL A 111 17.33 10.72 -1.87
C VAL A 111 18.79 11.15 -1.79
N HIS A 112 19.68 10.24 -1.37
CA HIS A 112 21.11 10.49 -1.26
C HIS A 112 21.72 10.82 -2.63
N ARG A 113 21.42 10.01 -3.65
CA ARG A 113 21.95 10.15 -5.01
C ARG A 113 21.37 11.35 -5.76
N ASN A 114 20.23 11.89 -5.31
CA ASN A 114 19.70 13.18 -5.78
C ASN A 114 20.44 14.41 -5.19
N GLY A 115 21.41 14.20 -4.28
CA GLY A 115 22.21 15.26 -3.69
C GLY A 115 21.58 15.92 -2.46
N ALA A 116 20.57 15.29 -1.85
CA ALA A 116 20.08 15.73 -0.55
C ALA A 116 21.09 15.39 0.57
N PRO A 117 21.07 16.10 1.71
CA PRO A 117 21.91 15.77 2.86
C PRO A 117 21.71 14.33 3.33
N ARG A 118 22.79 13.69 3.79
CA ARG A 118 22.80 12.29 4.26
C ARG A 118 21.72 12.00 5.31
N TRP A 119 21.45 12.92 6.23
CA TRP A 119 20.40 12.71 7.23
C TRP A 119 18.99 12.62 6.62
N VAL A 120 18.72 13.27 5.48
CA VAL A 120 17.44 13.14 4.78
C VAL A 120 17.31 11.73 4.18
N SER A 121 18.40 11.15 3.68
CA SER A 121 18.38 9.77 3.17
C SER A 121 18.15 8.71 4.24
N LEU A 122 18.46 9.00 5.52
CA LEU A 122 18.12 8.12 6.64
C LEU A 122 16.60 7.96 6.82
N LEU A 123 15.81 8.91 6.28
CA LEU A 123 14.35 8.81 6.33
C LEU A 123 13.81 7.66 5.48
N GLY A 124 14.56 7.17 4.48
CA GLY A 124 14.19 5.98 3.72
C GLY A 124 14.04 4.75 4.63
N PRO A 125 15.13 4.27 5.27
CA PRO A 125 15.04 3.21 6.27
C PRO A 125 14.09 3.53 7.44
N ALA A 126 14.00 4.80 7.87
CA ALA A 126 13.12 5.20 8.98
C ALA A 126 11.62 5.00 8.68
N ILE A 127 11.20 4.86 7.41
CA ILE A 127 9.81 4.50 7.06
C ILE A 127 9.37 3.25 7.82
N MET A 128 10.24 2.24 7.90
CA MET A 128 9.94 0.97 8.57
C MET A 128 9.71 1.11 10.07
N MET A 129 10.16 2.22 10.66
CA MET A 129 10.03 2.54 12.08
C MET A 129 8.85 3.47 12.38
N THR A 130 8.15 3.95 11.36
CA THR A 130 7.01 4.85 11.58
C THR A 130 5.84 4.13 12.24
N PRO A 131 5.04 4.79 13.11
CA PRO A 131 3.98 4.13 13.87
C PRO A 131 2.96 3.42 12.98
N TRP A 132 2.55 4.06 11.88
CA TRP A 132 1.59 3.49 10.93
C TRP A 132 2.15 2.31 10.13
N VAL A 133 3.47 2.20 9.95
CA VAL A 133 4.09 1.04 9.31
C VAL A 133 4.22 -0.12 10.29
N ILE A 134 4.71 0.12 11.51
CA ILE A 134 4.77 -0.93 12.55
C ILE A 134 3.38 -1.51 12.82
N SER A 135 2.39 -0.62 12.97
CA SER A 135 0.97 -0.93 13.13
C SER A 135 0.45 -2.00 12.14
N GLN A 136 0.83 -1.91 10.87
CA GLN A 136 0.23 -2.72 9.80
C GLN A 136 1.14 -3.85 9.31
N MET A 137 2.46 -3.71 9.47
CA MET A 137 3.44 -4.70 9.02
C MET A 137 3.53 -5.94 9.92
N MET A 138 2.99 -5.90 11.13
CA MET A 138 2.96 -7.06 12.04
C MET A 138 1.87 -8.07 11.68
N THR A 139 0.82 -7.62 11.00
CA THR A 139 -0.35 -8.44 10.64
C THR A 139 -0.29 -8.81 9.17
N LEU A 140 -0.69 -10.04 8.84
CA LEU A 140 -0.61 -10.59 7.48
C LEU A 140 -1.79 -10.17 6.58
N TRP A 141 -2.27 -8.93 6.73
CA TRP A 141 -3.39 -8.47 5.91
C TRP A 141 -3.01 -8.35 4.43
N LYS A 142 -3.97 -8.67 3.57
CA LYS A 142 -3.92 -8.39 2.13
C LYS A 142 -3.67 -6.91 1.81
N ASP A 143 -4.18 -5.99 2.65
CA ASP A 143 -3.90 -4.56 2.56
C ASP A 143 -2.41 -4.23 2.68
N THR A 144 -1.75 -4.84 3.67
CA THR A 144 -0.32 -4.68 3.93
C THR A 144 0.49 -5.22 2.75
N GLN A 145 0.17 -6.43 2.28
CA GLN A 145 0.81 -7.06 1.12
C GLN A 145 0.65 -6.23 -0.17
N MET A 146 -0.56 -5.74 -0.43
CA MET A 146 -0.85 -4.85 -1.55
C MET A 146 -0.03 -3.56 -1.43
N ALA A 147 -0.03 -2.89 -0.27
CA ALA A 147 0.64 -1.61 -0.07
C ALA A 147 2.17 -1.71 -0.27
N VAL A 148 2.84 -2.73 0.28
CA VAL A 148 4.28 -2.90 0.11
C VAL A 148 4.65 -3.27 -1.34
N ALA A 149 3.82 -4.06 -2.03
CA ALA A 149 4.03 -4.39 -3.43
C ALA A 149 3.87 -3.16 -4.33
N LEU A 150 2.84 -2.33 -4.12
CA LEU A 150 2.66 -1.05 -4.80
C LEU A 150 3.87 -0.13 -4.57
N LEU A 151 4.34 -0.05 -3.31
CA LEU A 151 5.48 0.79 -2.98
C LEU A 151 6.73 0.35 -3.75
N LEU A 152 7.11 -0.92 -3.65
CA LEU A 152 8.30 -1.41 -4.34
C LEU A 152 8.17 -1.25 -5.85
N ALA A 153 7.02 -1.54 -6.44
CA ALA A 153 6.78 -1.34 -7.87
C ALA A 153 7.02 0.12 -8.29
N VAL A 154 6.47 1.08 -7.55
CA VAL A 154 6.66 2.51 -7.79
C VAL A 154 8.13 2.89 -7.67
N ILE A 155 8.82 2.45 -6.62
CA ILE A 155 10.24 2.74 -6.43
C ILE A 155 11.09 2.14 -7.56
N LEU A 156 10.78 0.93 -8.02
CA LEU A 156 11.45 0.31 -9.17
C LEU A 156 11.23 1.11 -10.46
N LEU A 157 10.03 1.66 -10.69
CA LEU A 157 9.77 2.57 -11.83
C LEU A 157 10.59 3.87 -11.72
N ILE A 158 10.74 4.42 -10.51
CA ILE A 158 11.57 5.60 -10.26
C ILE A 158 13.06 5.28 -10.51
N VAL A 159 13.55 4.13 -10.05
CA VAL A 159 14.91 3.67 -10.34
C VAL A 159 15.11 3.43 -11.85
N ALA A 160 14.14 2.79 -12.52
CA ALA A 160 14.17 2.55 -13.97
C ALA A 160 14.24 3.84 -14.78
N ARG A 161 13.60 4.90 -14.28
CA ARG A 161 13.65 6.25 -14.86
C ARG A 161 15.03 6.89 -14.67
N THR A 162 15.74 6.60 -13.58
CA THR A 162 16.96 7.31 -13.17
C THR A 162 18.27 6.63 -13.57
N VAL A 163 18.29 5.30 -13.70
CA VAL A 163 19.51 4.53 -13.95
C VAL A 163 19.62 4.10 -15.42
N PRO A 164 20.78 4.26 -16.08
CA PRO A 164 21.03 3.69 -17.41
C PRO A 164 20.76 2.18 -17.41
N LYS A 165 20.08 1.66 -18.44
CA LYS A 165 19.63 0.26 -18.52
C LYS A 165 18.68 -0.19 -17.40
N GLY A 166 18.19 0.72 -16.54
CA GLY A 166 17.19 0.42 -15.50
C GLY A 166 15.83 -0.04 -16.04
N TRP A 167 15.62 -0.05 -17.35
CA TRP A 167 14.39 -0.54 -17.98
C TRP A 167 14.06 -1.99 -17.63
N ILE A 168 15.06 -2.82 -17.28
CA ILE A 168 14.85 -4.20 -16.84
C ILE A 168 13.98 -4.26 -15.58
N LEU A 169 14.02 -3.23 -14.73
CA LEU A 169 13.21 -3.15 -13.50
C LEU A 169 11.71 -2.94 -13.78
N TRP A 170 11.31 -2.68 -15.03
CA TRP A 170 9.89 -2.67 -15.40
C TRP A 170 9.23 -4.02 -15.25
N ILE A 171 9.95 -5.11 -15.52
CA ILE A 171 9.41 -6.47 -15.42
C ILE A 171 8.96 -6.75 -13.97
N PRO A 172 9.85 -6.69 -12.96
CA PRO A 172 9.41 -6.90 -11.57
C PRO A 172 8.41 -5.82 -11.10
N ALA A 173 8.49 -4.58 -11.58
CA ALA A 173 7.50 -3.56 -11.25
C ALA A 173 6.09 -3.94 -11.75
N VAL A 174 5.96 -4.38 -13.00
CA VAL A 174 4.68 -4.84 -13.57
C VAL A 174 4.16 -6.08 -12.84
N VAL A 175 5.04 -7.05 -12.54
CA VAL A 175 4.66 -8.24 -11.75
C VAL A 175 4.11 -7.84 -10.38
N LEU A 176 4.77 -6.91 -9.68
CA LEU A 176 4.31 -6.41 -8.38
C LEU A 176 2.98 -5.63 -8.47
N LEU A 177 2.75 -4.87 -9.54
CA LEU A 177 1.46 -4.18 -9.77
C LEU A 177 0.33 -5.18 -10.06
N VAL A 178 0.60 -6.22 -10.85
CA VAL A 178 -0.35 -7.31 -11.09
C VAL A 178 -0.64 -8.05 -9.78
N TYR A 179 0.40 -8.36 -9.00
CA TYR A 179 0.23 -8.97 -7.67
C TYR A 179 -0.60 -8.09 -6.73
N ALA A 180 -0.32 -6.79 -6.63
CA ALA A 180 -1.09 -5.88 -5.80
C ALA A 180 -2.58 -5.80 -6.21
N LEU A 181 -2.85 -5.70 -7.51
CA LEU A 181 -4.21 -5.73 -8.05
C LEU A 181 -4.91 -7.07 -7.76
N GLY A 182 -4.14 -8.16 -7.83
CA GLY A 182 -4.62 -9.49 -7.52
C GLY A 182 -4.94 -9.68 -6.06
N VAL A 183 -4.08 -9.23 -5.15
CA VAL A 183 -4.30 -9.35 -3.71
C VAL A 183 -5.53 -8.53 -3.29
N ARG A 184 -5.77 -7.39 -3.94
CA ARG A 184 -6.91 -6.54 -3.64
C ARG A 184 -7.40 -5.77 -4.87
N LYS A 185 -8.62 -6.08 -5.32
CA LYS A 185 -9.23 -5.46 -6.52
C LYS A 185 -9.35 -3.93 -6.43
N ASN A 186 -9.51 -3.38 -5.23
CA ASN A 186 -9.58 -1.93 -5.03
C ASN A 186 -8.23 -1.21 -5.22
N ALA A 187 -7.11 -1.93 -5.35
CA ALA A 187 -5.82 -1.36 -5.72
C ALA A 187 -5.89 -0.60 -7.07
N VAL A 188 -6.89 -0.91 -7.90
CA VAL A 188 -7.16 -0.21 -9.17
C VAL A 188 -7.15 1.32 -9.01
N PHE A 189 -7.72 1.84 -7.91
CA PHE A 189 -7.76 3.29 -7.66
C PHE A 189 -6.37 3.88 -7.40
N ALA A 190 -5.49 3.15 -6.70
CA ALA A 190 -4.11 3.54 -6.50
C ALA A 190 -3.27 3.41 -7.79
N ILE A 191 -3.57 2.38 -8.60
CA ILE A 191 -2.81 2.03 -9.81
C ILE A 191 -3.03 3.04 -10.93
N VAL A 192 -4.21 3.67 -11.06
CA VAL A 192 -4.47 4.62 -12.15
C VAL A 192 -3.43 5.76 -12.20
N PRO A 193 -3.14 6.50 -11.11
CA PRO A 193 -2.07 7.50 -11.11
C PRO A 193 -0.66 6.91 -11.33
N ILE A 194 -0.41 5.68 -10.88
CA ILE A 194 0.86 4.96 -11.11
C ILE A 194 1.02 4.62 -12.60
N ALA A 195 -0.04 4.20 -13.27
CA ALA A 195 -0.05 3.91 -14.70
C ALA A 195 0.18 5.18 -15.54
N ILE A 196 -0.40 6.32 -15.14
CA ILE A 196 -0.12 7.62 -15.75
C ILE A 196 1.37 7.98 -15.62
N TYR A 197 1.95 7.77 -14.44
CA TYR A 197 3.38 8.00 -14.21
C TYR A 197 4.27 7.04 -15.02
N ALA A 198 3.90 5.76 -15.11
CA ALA A 198 4.57 4.79 -15.96
C ALA A 198 4.54 5.24 -17.43
N ALA A 199 3.36 5.60 -17.95
CA ALA A 199 3.20 6.15 -19.29
C ALA A 199 4.07 7.39 -19.52
N PHE A 200 4.10 8.32 -18.56
CA PHE A 200 4.98 9.48 -18.58
C PHE A 200 6.48 9.09 -18.66
N CYS A 201 6.92 8.08 -17.90
CA CYS A 201 8.28 7.56 -17.97
C CYS A 201 8.62 7.01 -19.37
N LEU A 202 7.69 6.30 -20.01
CA LEU A 202 7.86 5.76 -21.36
C LEU A 202 7.90 6.87 -22.41
N VAL A 203 7.01 7.88 -22.31
CA VAL A 203 7.02 9.06 -23.19
C VAL A 203 8.38 9.77 -23.12
N GLN A 204 8.92 10.00 -21.92
CA GLN A 204 10.25 10.60 -21.76
C GLN A 204 11.36 9.73 -22.33
N ARG A 205 11.27 8.41 -22.15
CA ARG A 205 12.28 7.45 -22.62
C ARG A 205 12.35 7.37 -24.14
N PHE A 206 11.19 7.33 -24.81
CA PHE A 206 11.08 7.23 -26.26
C PHE A 206 11.04 8.58 -26.97
N ASN A 207 11.18 9.68 -26.22
CA ASN A 207 11.17 11.06 -26.73
C ASN A 207 9.95 11.36 -27.64
N LEU A 208 8.76 10.92 -27.21
CA LEU A 208 7.53 11.07 -28.01
C LEU A 208 7.06 12.52 -28.02
N LYS A 209 6.80 13.07 -29.23
CA LYS A 209 6.49 14.50 -29.43
C LYS A 209 5.09 14.91 -28.97
N ARG A 210 4.08 14.03 -29.09
CA ARG A 210 2.68 14.31 -28.70
C ARG A 210 2.44 13.90 -27.24
N VAL A 211 3.12 14.57 -26.31
CA VAL A 211 3.20 14.17 -24.89
C VAL A 211 1.85 13.78 -24.29
N VAL A 212 0.82 14.63 -24.40
CA VAL A 212 -0.50 14.36 -23.82
C VAL A 212 -1.16 13.12 -24.43
N LEU A 213 -1.28 13.08 -25.77
CA LEU A 213 -1.91 11.95 -26.47
C LEU A 213 -1.14 10.64 -26.25
N SER A 214 0.19 10.69 -26.30
CA SER A 214 1.05 9.54 -26.03
C SER A 214 0.93 9.07 -24.58
N THR A 215 0.84 9.97 -23.60
CA THR A 215 0.60 9.60 -22.20
C THR A 215 -0.76 8.92 -22.04
N VAL A 216 -1.83 9.46 -22.64
CA VAL A 216 -3.17 8.83 -22.59
C VAL A 216 -3.14 7.43 -23.21
N ALA A 217 -2.64 7.31 -24.44
CA ALA A 217 -2.56 6.02 -25.13
C ALA A 217 -1.72 4.99 -24.37
N LEU A 218 -0.56 5.40 -23.83
CA LEU A 218 0.30 4.52 -23.04
C LEU A 218 -0.30 4.19 -21.67
N THR A 219 -1.10 5.08 -21.08
CA THR A 219 -1.80 4.79 -19.82
C THR A 219 -2.84 3.68 -20.06
N VAL A 220 -3.63 3.79 -21.14
CA VAL A 220 -4.56 2.73 -21.54
C VAL A 220 -3.82 1.42 -21.81
N ALA A 221 -2.68 1.47 -22.52
CA ALA A 221 -1.87 0.27 -22.77
C ALA A 221 -1.33 -0.35 -21.49
N VAL A 222 -0.80 0.44 -20.55
CA VAL A 222 -0.31 -0.05 -19.25
C VAL A 222 -1.46 -0.68 -18.45
N LEU A 223 -2.62 -0.01 -18.36
CA LEU A 223 -3.78 -0.55 -17.67
C LEU A 223 -4.29 -1.84 -18.32
N ALA A 224 -4.29 -1.93 -19.65
CA ALA A 224 -4.64 -3.14 -20.38
C ALA A 224 -3.66 -4.28 -20.06
N ILE A 225 -2.34 -4.02 -20.06
CA ILE A 225 -1.32 -5.02 -19.68
C ILE A 225 -1.55 -5.52 -18.25
N LEU A 226 -1.82 -4.61 -17.30
CA LEU A 226 -2.09 -4.98 -15.91
C LEU A 226 -3.39 -5.80 -15.80
N GLY A 227 -4.46 -5.40 -16.50
CA GLY A 227 -5.73 -6.11 -16.52
C GLY A 227 -5.63 -7.50 -17.14
N VAL A 228 -4.92 -7.63 -18.27
CA VAL A 228 -4.63 -8.92 -18.93
C VAL A 228 -3.77 -9.79 -18.03
N GLY A 229 -2.70 -9.24 -17.45
CA GLY A 229 -1.83 -9.97 -16.52
C GLY A 229 -2.59 -10.48 -15.30
N MET A 230 -3.50 -9.67 -14.76
CA MET A 230 -4.38 -10.08 -13.66
C MET A 230 -5.34 -11.20 -14.09
N LYS A 231 -6.04 -11.04 -15.21
CA LYS A 231 -6.96 -12.06 -15.75
C LYS A 231 -6.26 -13.38 -16.07
N ALA A 232 -5.05 -13.32 -16.65
CA ALA A 232 -4.22 -14.50 -16.91
C ALA A 232 -3.80 -15.18 -15.61
N THR A 233 -3.46 -14.40 -14.58
CA THR A 233 -3.11 -14.93 -13.25
C THR A 233 -4.31 -15.62 -12.60
N ASP A 234 -5.49 -14.99 -12.62
CA ASP A 234 -6.74 -15.58 -12.13
C ASP A 234 -7.07 -16.89 -12.85
N ALA A 235 -6.96 -16.92 -14.18
CA ALA A 235 -7.24 -18.11 -14.98
C ALA A 235 -6.25 -19.25 -14.66
N ALA A 236 -4.96 -18.92 -14.52
CA ALA A 236 -3.94 -19.89 -14.12
C ALA A 236 -4.24 -20.48 -12.74
N ILE A 237 -4.60 -19.64 -11.76
CA ILE A 237 -4.97 -20.10 -10.41
C ILE A 237 -6.25 -20.95 -10.45
N ALA A 238 -7.28 -20.51 -11.16
CA ALA A 238 -8.53 -21.25 -11.29
C ALA A 238 -8.30 -22.66 -11.87
N SER A 239 -7.43 -22.76 -12.89
CA SER A 239 -7.07 -24.04 -13.50
C SER A 239 -6.27 -24.96 -12.57
N ALA A 240 -5.52 -24.41 -11.62
CA ALA A 240 -4.63 -25.17 -10.75
C ALA A 240 -5.22 -25.48 -9.37
N ALA A 241 -6.21 -24.71 -8.90
CA ALA A 241 -6.68 -24.74 -7.51
C ALA A 241 -8.19 -24.95 -7.33
N ASP A 242 -8.96 -25.16 -8.42
CA ASP A 242 -10.43 -25.38 -8.39
C ASP A 242 -11.16 -24.38 -7.48
N VAL A 243 -11.02 -23.09 -7.83
CA VAL A 243 -11.52 -21.98 -7.01
C VAL A 243 -13.04 -22.00 -6.94
N LYS A 244 -13.59 -22.09 -5.72
CA LYS A 244 -15.04 -22.12 -5.49
C LYS A 244 -15.64 -20.71 -5.44
N PRO A 245 -16.75 -20.46 -6.16
CA PRO A 245 -17.43 -19.18 -6.11
C PRO A 245 -18.21 -19.05 -4.80
N THR A 246 -18.08 -17.90 -4.16
CA THR A 246 -18.75 -17.51 -2.91
C THR A 246 -19.45 -16.16 -3.06
N GLY A 247 -19.09 -15.36 -4.06
CA GLY A 247 -19.80 -14.13 -4.39
C GLY A 247 -19.54 -12.99 -3.40
N GLN A 248 -18.28 -12.72 -3.06
CA GLN A 248 -17.91 -11.69 -2.08
C GLN A 248 -18.57 -10.32 -2.35
N ILE A 249 -18.75 -9.95 -3.63
CA ILE A 249 -19.38 -8.68 -4.03
C ILE A 249 -20.82 -8.53 -3.53
N SER A 250 -21.53 -9.64 -3.30
CA SER A 250 -22.90 -9.65 -2.81
C SER A 250 -23.02 -9.04 -1.40
N GLN A 251 -21.93 -8.95 -0.63
CA GLN A 251 -21.92 -8.20 0.63
C GLN A 251 -22.13 -6.70 0.42
N ILE A 252 -21.57 -6.14 -0.65
CA ILE A 252 -21.73 -4.72 -1.00
C ILE A 252 -23.18 -4.46 -1.40
N PHE A 253 -23.76 -5.35 -2.20
CA PHE A 253 -25.17 -5.25 -2.61
C PHE A 253 -26.11 -5.39 -1.41
N LEU A 254 -25.82 -6.33 -0.50
CA LEU A 254 -26.59 -6.53 0.72
C LEU A 254 -26.63 -5.25 1.56
N ASP A 255 -25.47 -4.67 1.87
CA ASP A 255 -25.38 -3.44 2.66
C ASP A 255 -26.15 -2.29 1.99
N ASP A 256 -25.99 -2.11 0.69
CA ASP A 256 -26.69 -1.07 -0.06
C ASP A 256 -28.20 -1.23 -0.02
N VAL A 257 -28.69 -2.44 -0.25
CA VAL A 257 -30.14 -2.74 -0.19
C VAL A 257 -30.64 -2.55 1.25
N MET A 258 -29.93 -3.11 2.23
CA MET A 258 -30.30 -3.04 3.64
C MET A 258 -30.45 -1.62 4.14
N PHE A 259 -29.54 -0.71 3.79
CA PHE A 259 -29.47 0.60 4.43
C PHE A 259 -29.88 1.78 3.54
N SER A 260 -30.14 1.56 2.24
CA SER A 260 -30.61 2.62 1.33
C SER A 260 -32.03 2.43 0.78
N VAL A 261 -32.57 1.21 0.82
CA VAL A 261 -33.92 0.89 0.30
C VAL A 261 -34.92 0.85 1.45
N PRO A 262 -35.96 1.72 1.48
CA PRO A 262 -37.00 1.68 2.50
C PRO A 262 -37.75 0.35 2.54
N ASP A 263 -38.18 -0.05 3.73
CA ASP A 263 -38.83 -1.35 3.95
C ASP A 263 -40.09 -1.55 3.11
N ALA A 264 -40.97 -0.54 3.03
CA ALA A 264 -42.17 -0.60 2.20
C ALA A 264 -41.86 -0.84 0.71
N GLN A 265 -40.75 -0.31 0.18
CA GLN A 265 -40.34 -0.53 -1.20
C GLN A 265 -39.69 -1.90 -1.39
N LEU A 266 -38.85 -2.31 -0.44
CA LEU A 266 -38.28 -3.66 -0.40
C LEU A 266 -39.42 -4.69 -0.47
N GLN A 267 -40.42 -4.56 0.40
CA GLN A 267 -41.56 -5.48 0.48
C GLN A 267 -42.45 -5.47 -0.76
N ALA A 268 -42.58 -4.32 -1.42
CA ALA A 268 -43.33 -4.19 -2.68
C ALA A 268 -42.57 -4.72 -3.92
N SER A 269 -41.27 -5.02 -3.81
CA SER A 269 -40.49 -5.53 -4.94
C SER A 269 -40.83 -6.98 -5.31
N ASP A 270 -40.47 -7.35 -6.54
CA ASP A 270 -40.64 -8.70 -7.10
C ASP A 270 -39.63 -9.74 -6.55
N ALA A 271 -38.76 -9.35 -5.63
CA ALA A 271 -37.80 -10.26 -5.01
C ALA A 271 -38.49 -11.37 -4.19
N PRO A 272 -37.87 -12.55 -4.03
CA PRO A 272 -38.43 -13.66 -3.24
C PRO A 272 -38.80 -13.24 -1.82
N ALA A 273 -39.97 -13.69 -1.32
CA ALA A 273 -40.45 -13.33 0.01
C ALA A 273 -39.43 -13.67 1.12
N GLU A 274 -38.81 -14.85 1.05
CA GLU A 274 -37.80 -15.27 2.01
C GLU A 274 -36.59 -14.30 2.07
N LEU A 275 -36.13 -13.82 0.91
CA LEU A 275 -35.04 -12.85 0.84
C LEU A 275 -35.46 -11.51 1.48
N LYS A 276 -36.65 -11.01 1.13
CA LYS A 276 -37.18 -9.74 1.66
C LYS A 276 -37.37 -9.78 3.17
N ASP A 277 -37.96 -10.85 3.68
CA ASP A 277 -38.22 -11.04 5.10
C ASP A 277 -36.92 -11.17 5.89
N HIS A 278 -35.93 -11.88 5.34
CA HIS A 278 -34.62 -12.01 5.98
C HIS A 278 -33.87 -10.68 6.02
N ILE A 279 -33.86 -9.91 4.91
CA ILE A 279 -33.27 -8.57 4.87
C ILE A 279 -33.94 -7.65 5.91
N SER A 280 -35.27 -7.68 6.01
CA SER A 280 -36.04 -6.85 6.95
C SER A 280 -35.71 -7.21 8.40
N SER A 281 -35.73 -8.50 8.75
CA SER A 281 -35.37 -8.97 10.10
C SER A 281 -33.91 -8.68 10.46
N ALA A 282 -32.99 -8.83 9.51
CA ALA A 282 -31.57 -8.52 9.72
C ALA A 282 -31.34 -7.01 9.87
N ARG A 283 -32.07 -6.18 9.12
CA ARG A 283 -32.02 -4.72 9.21
C ARG A 283 -32.37 -4.25 10.61
N ASP A 284 -33.47 -4.73 11.19
CA ASP A 284 -33.88 -4.35 12.55
C ASP A 284 -32.78 -4.66 13.57
N LYS A 285 -32.21 -5.87 13.51
CA LYS A 285 -31.07 -6.27 14.35
C LYS A 285 -29.85 -5.36 14.19
N CYS A 286 -29.53 -4.97 12.96
CA CYS A 286 -28.41 -4.06 12.68
C CYS A 286 -28.66 -2.65 13.24
N LEU A 287 -29.88 -2.13 13.06
CA LEU A 287 -30.26 -0.80 13.55
C LEU A 287 -30.29 -0.74 15.08
N GLU A 288 -30.77 -1.79 15.75
CA GLU A 288 -30.74 -1.90 17.23
C GLU A 288 -29.31 -1.84 17.78
N ARG A 289 -28.34 -2.36 17.04
CA ARG A 289 -26.91 -2.34 17.40
C ARG A 289 -26.18 -1.05 17.01
N GLY A 290 -26.83 -0.17 16.24
CA GLY A 290 -26.17 1.00 15.65
C GLY A 290 -25.15 0.65 14.57
N GLU A 291 -25.27 -0.53 13.95
CA GLU A 291 -24.36 -1.05 12.92
C GLU A 291 -24.99 -0.86 11.54
N ASN A 292 -24.62 0.23 10.86
CA ASN A 292 -25.08 0.55 9.50
C ASN A 292 -24.07 0.15 8.42
N TRP A 293 -23.29 -0.91 8.66
CA TRP A 293 -22.24 -1.39 7.78
C TRP A 293 -21.95 -2.88 8.08
N ASP A 294 -21.40 -3.58 7.09
CA ASP A 294 -20.89 -4.95 7.21
C ASP A 294 -21.93 -5.93 7.77
N ALA A 295 -23.16 -5.80 7.25
CA ALA A 295 -24.32 -6.51 7.76
C ALA A 295 -24.15 -8.03 7.70
N TYR A 296 -23.41 -8.54 6.72
CA TYR A 296 -23.09 -9.96 6.60
C TYR A 296 -22.53 -10.57 7.90
N TRP A 297 -21.58 -9.88 8.53
CA TRP A 297 -20.90 -10.35 9.73
C TRP A 297 -21.68 -10.06 11.01
N ASN A 298 -22.37 -8.93 11.02
CA ASN A 298 -22.91 -8.31 12.22
C ASN A 298 -24.36 -8.73 12.53
N CYS A 299 -25.22 -8.87 11.50
CA CYS A 299 -26.66 -9.07 11.71
C CYS A 299 -27.37 -10.01 10.72
N TYR A 300 -26.83 -10.23 9.52
CA TYR A 300 -27.45 -11.05 8.46
C TYR A 300 -27.16 -12.56 8.60
N GLY A 301 -26.33 -12.96 9.56
CA GLY A 301 -26.14 -14.37 9.90
C GLY A 301 -25.16 -15.14 9.00
N ARG A 302 -24.21 -14.47 8.33
CA ARG A 302 -23.07 -15.11 7.64
C ARG A 302 -23.45 -16.16 6.58
N GLY A 303 -24.48 -15.89 5.77
CA GLY A 303 -24.82 -16.69 4.59
C GLY A 303 -25.51 -18.04 4.87
N VAL A 304 -25.58 -18.91 3.86
CA VAL A 304 -26.43 -20.12 3.85
C VAL A 304 -26.12 -21.15 4.94
N THR A 305 -24.90 -21.16 5.46
CA THR A 305 -24.48 -22.13 6.50
C THR A 305 -24.37 -21.53 7.90
N GLY A 306 -24.59 -20.21 8.06
CA GLY A 306 -24.35 -19.54 9.33
C GLY A 306 -22.86 -19.37 9.71
N ARG A 307 -21.94 -19.83 8.84
CA ARG A 307 -20.49 -19.82 9.10
C ARG A 307 -19.80 -18.71 8.31
N ALA A 308 -18.72 -18.20 8.88
CA ALA A 308 -17.82 -17.25 8.21
C ALA A 308 -17.50 -17.71 6.77
N PHE A 309 -17.50 -16.76 5.83
CA PHE A 309 -17.13 -16.99 4.43
C PHE A 309 -18.11 -17.84 3.60
N SER A 310 -19.31 -18.11 4.11
CA SER A 310 -20.38 -18.79 3.39
C SER A 310 -21.11 -17.84 2.43
N PRO A 311 -21.50 -18.28 1.22
CA PRO A 311 -22.23 -17.44 0.28
C PRO A 311 -23.58 -16.99 0.84
N ILE A 312 -23.99 -15.77 0.49
CA ILE A 312 -25.36 -15.28 0.72
C ILE A 312 -26.33 -16.07 -0.19
N ALA A 313 -27.51 -16.44 0.32
CA ALA A 313 -28.58 -17.01 -0.50
C ALA A 313 -29.14 -15.96 -1.48
N TYR A 314 -29.70 -16.39 -2.61
CA TYR A 314 -30.37 -15.50 -3.58
C TYR A 314 -29.47 -14.36 -4.11
N GLN A 315 -28.23 -14.67 -4.50
CA GLN A 315 -27.25 -13.65 -4.90
C GLN A 315 -27.64 -12.88 -6.16
N ASP A 316 -28.24 -13.58 -7.13
CA ASP A 316 -28.66 -12.98 -8.39
C ASP A 316 -29.88 -12.07 -8.16
N GLU A 317 -30.85 -12.52 -7.37
CA GLU A 317 -32.03 -11.74 -7.01
C GLU A 317 -31.66 -10.52 -6.14
N LEU A 318 -30.69 -10.65 -5.23
CA LEU A 318 -30.15 -9.53 -4.45
C LEU A 318 -29.48 -8.50 -5.36
N LYS A 319 -28.73 -8.96 -6.37
CA LYS A 319 -28.12 -8.07 -7.37
C LYS A 319 -29.18 -7.36 -8.21
N ASP A 320 -30.24 -8.06 -8.63
CA ASP A 320 -31.33 -7.47 -9.41
C ASP A 320 -32.11 -6.44 -8.58
N LEU A 321 -32.33 -6.72 -7.29
CA LEU A 321 -32.90 -5.77 -6.35
C LEU A 321 -32.01 -4.54 -6.19
N TRP A 322 -30.69 -4.72 -6.08
CA TRP A 322 -29.73 -3.60 -6.05
C TRP A 322 -29.79 -2.76 -7.34
N MET A 323 -29.83 -3.40 -8.51
CA MET A 323 -29.95 -2.71 -9.80
C MET A 323 -31.25 -1.91 -9.90
N THR A 324 -32.34 -2.44 -9.38
CA THR A 324 -33.69 -1.88 -9.55
C THR A 324 -34.05 -0.84 -8.49
N GLU A 325 -33.56 -0.98 -7.25
CA GLU A 325 -33.95 -0.12 -6.12
C GLU A 325 -32.85 0.83 -5.65
N VAL A 326 -31.58 0.47 -5.82
CA VAL A 326 -30.45 1.29 -5.36
C VAL A 326 -29.98 2.23 -6.46
N ILE A 327 -29.63 1.71 -7.64
CA ILE A 327 -29.10 2.53 -8.75
C ILE A 327 -30.14 3.56 -9.23
N THR A 328 -31.41 3.17 -9.28
CA THR A 328 -32.52 4.04 -9.70
C THR A 328 -32.83 5.16 -8.70
N HIS A 329 -32.25 5.11 -7.50
CA HIS A 329 -32.44 6.09 -6.43
C HIS A 329 -31.11 6.67 -5.94
N PRO A 330 -30.36 7.38 -6.80
CA PRO A 330 -28.98 7.78 -6.55
C PRO A 330 -28.79 8.67 -5.32
N LEU A 331 -29.78 9.49 -4.96
CA LEU A 331 -29.69 10.35 -3.77
C LEU A 331 -29.71 9.55 -2.47
N ARG A 332 -30.50 8.47 -2.39
CA ARG A 332 -30.55 7.59 -1.20
C ARG A 332 -29.27 6.79 -1.07
N TYR A 333 -28.82 6.22 -2.19
CA TYR A 333 -27.54 5.53 -2.27
C TYR A 333 -26.39 6.44 -1.84
N LEU A 334 -26.32 7.67 -2.37
CA LEU A 334 -25.27 8.61 -2.03
C LEU A 334 -25.36 9.04 -0.55
N LYS A 335 -26.56 9.25 0.00
CA LYS A 335 -26.73 9.56 1.43
C LYS A 335 -26.19 8.44 2.31
N TYR A 336 -26.51 7.19 1.99
CA TYR A 336 -26.00 6.03 2.71
C TYR A 336 -24.47 5.92 2.59
N ARG A 337 -23.93 5.88 1.36
CA ARG A 337 -22.49 5.72 1.12
C ARG A 337 -21.65 6.87 1.66
N THR A 338 -22.14 8.10 1.62
CA THR A 338 -21.45 9.24 2.25
C THR A 338 -21.44 9.14 3.77
N SER A 339 -22.48 8.58 4.40
CA SER A 339 -22.50 8.31 5.84
C SER A 339 -21.43 7.30 6.24
N VAL A 340 -21.40 6.13 5.59
CA VAL A 340 -20.40 5.08 5.88
C VAL A 340 -18.99 5.55 5.53
N PHE A 341 -18.83 6.26 4.41
CA PHE A 341 -17.55 6.87 4.05
C PHE A 341 -17.10 7.93 5.05
N SER A 342 -18.01 8.74 5.58
CA SER A 342 -17.69 9.73 6.62
C SER A 342 -17.17 9.05 7.89
N MET A 343 -17.78 7.93 8.29
CA MET A 343 -17.28 7.10 9.38
C MET A 343 -15.83 6.65 9.10
N TYR A 344 -15.57 6.05 7.94
CA TYR A 344 -14.20 5.67 7.54
C TYR A 344 -13.24 6.86 7.51
N PHE A 345 -13.66 8.00 6.97
CA PHE A 345 -12.79 9.15 6.70
C PHE A 345 -12.35 9.89 7.97
N PHE A 346 -13.23 9.97 8.97
CA PHE A 346 -13.01 10.74 10.21
C PHE A 346 -12.77 9.90 11.47
N SER A 347 -13.03 8.59 11.42
CA SER A 347 -12.71 7.65 12.51
C SER A 347 -11.67 6.62 12.04
N SER A 348 -11.27 5.74 12.94
CA SER A 348 -10.40 4.61 12.63
C SER A 348 -10.61 3.51 13.66
N SER A 349 -10.20 2.29 13.31
CA SER A 349 -10.16 1.12 14.19
C SER A 349 -9.07 0.17 13.72
N LEU A 350 -8.68 -0.79 14.56
CA LEU A 350 -7.60 -1.74 14.28
C LEU A 350 -6.27 -1.05 13.93
N GLU A 351 -6.00 0.07 14.60
CA GLU A 351 -4.73 0.82 14.51
C GLU A 351 -3.57 0.05 15.13
N TYR A 352 -3.85 -0.88 16.03
CA TYR A 352 -2.89 -1.83 16.57
C TYR A 352 -3.64 -3.14 16.81
N TRP A 353 -3.05 -4.26 16.39
CA TRP A 353 -3.60 -5.59 16.66
C TRP A 353 -2.84 -6.15 17.84
N ASP A 354 -3.45 -6.24 19.02
CA ASP A 354 -2.75 -6.68 20.23
C ASP A 354 -2.34 -8.17 20.15
N GLY A 355 -1.26 -8.55 20.84
CA GLY A 355 -0.77 -9.93 20.82
C GLY A 355 -1.66 -10.93 21.53
N ASP A 356 -2.55 -10.48 22.42
CA ASP A 356 -3.57 -11.29 23.08
C ASP A 356 -4.78 -11.59 22.17
N TRP A 357 -4.88 -10.93 21.01
CA TRP A 357 -5.88 -11.22 19.97
C TRP A 357 -5.37 -12.33 19.04
N ASN A 358 -4.96 -13.45 19.62
CA ASN A 358 -4.36 -14.59 18.92
C ASN A 358 -5.32 -15.77 18.71
N GLY A 359 -6.54 -15.74 19.28
CA GLY A 359 -7.49 -16.86 19.22
C GLY A 359 -7.70 -17.40 17.79
N ASP A 360 -7.97 -16.52 16.82
CA ASP A 360 -8.12 -16.91 15.41
C ASP A 360 -6.85 -17.54 14.81
N ALA A 361 -5.67 -17.12 15.26
CA ALA A 361 -4.38 -17.64 14.82
C ALA A 361 -4.12 -19.04 15.40
N GLU A 362 -4.39 -19.20 16.70
CA GLU A 362 -4.24 -20.44 17.44
C GLU A 362 -5.19 -21.52 16.90
N GLU A 363 -6.45 -21.17 16.62
CA GLU A 363 -7.46 -22.07 16.05
C GLU A 363 -7.00 -22.76 14.75
N VAL A 364 -6.20 -22.07 13.94
CA VAL A 364 -5.69 -22.59 12.66
C VAL A 364 -4.27 -23.12 12.73
N GLY A 365 -3.61 -23.05 13.90
CA GLY A 365 -2.26 -23.53 14.15
C GLY A 365 -1.14 -22.56 13.72
N ILE A 366 -1.41 -21.26 13.65
CA ILE A 366 -0.38 -20.22 13.54
C ILE A 366 0.11 -19.89 14.95
N ALA A 367 1.40 -20.08 15.21
CA ALA A 367 1.99 -19.77 16.51
C ALA A 367 1.98 -18.27 16.82
N ASP A 368 2.01 -17.92 18.10
CA ASP A 368 2.11 -16.54 18.56
C ASP A 368 3.44 -15.87 18.21
N SER A 369 3.39 -14.55 18.06
CA SER A 369 4.58 -13.69 18.02
C SER A 369 5.27 -13.62 19.39
N ASP A 370 6.54 -13.19 19.42
CA ASP A 370 7.29 -13.02 20.67
C ASP A 370 6.57 -11.98 21.58
N PRO A 371 6.23 -12.30 22.83
CA PRO A 371 5.52 -11.36 23.73
C PRO A 371 6.27 -10.05 23.96
N LYS A 372 7.61 -10.04 23.76
CA LYS A 372 8.41 -8.81 23.83
C LYS A 372 8.05 -7.79 22.75
N ALA A 373 7.41 -8.22 21.66
CA ALA A 373 6.97 -7.33 20.59
C ALA A 373 6.02 -6.26 21.13
N ASP A 374 5.00 -6.65 21.91
CA ASP A 374 4.04 -5.68 22.47
C ASP A 374 4.70 -4.78 23.49
N TYR A 375 5.53 -5.32 24.38
CA TYR A 375 6.25 -4.51 25.37
C TYR A 375 7.09 -3.39 24.73
N ILE A 376 7.64 -3.63 23.53
CA ILE A 376 8.46 -2.65 22.81
C ILE A 376 7.59 -1.71 21.96
N PHE A 377 6.64 -2.25 21.20
CA PHE A 377 5.97 -1.51 20.13
C PHE A 377 4.61 -0.95 20.50
N GLN A 378 3.85 -1.59 21.37
CA GLN A 378 2.54 -1.11 21.79
C GLN A 378 2.64 0.27 22.48
N PRO A 379 3.60 0.53 23.40
CA PRO A 379 3.78 1.87 23.96
C PRO A 379 4.13 2.93 22.92
N TYR A 380 4.88 2.57 21.89
CA TYR A 380 5.27 3.48 20.81
C TYR A 380 4.11 3.80 19.86
N VAL A 381 3.38 2.77 19.42
CA VAL A 381 2.30 2.91 18.43
C VAL A 381 1.01 3.37 19.10
N ALA A 382 0.50 2.61 20.06
CA ALA A 382 -0.77 2.92 20.72
C ALA A 382 -0.59 3.99 21.81
N GLY A 383 0.37 3.79 22.73
CA GLY A 383 0.57 4.64 23.89
C GLY A 383 1.06 6.05 23.57
N PHE A 384 1.91 6.21 22.55
CA PHE A 384 2.43 7.51 22.14
C PHE A 384 1.77 8.03 20.87
N ALA A 385 1.93 7.34 19.74
CA ALA A 385 1.54 7.89 18.45
C ALA A 385 0.02 8.01 18.29
N LEU A 386 -0.74 6.96 18.60
CA LEU A 386 -2.20 6.99 18.50
C LEU A 386 -2.82 7.91 19.55
N ALA A 387 -2.37 7.83 20.81
CA ALA A 387 -2.89 8.67 21.89
C ALA A 387 -2.60 10.16 21.70
N THR A 388 -1.41 10.52 21.21
CA THR A 388 -0.99 11.92 21.05
C THR A 388 -1.37 12.49 19.68
N PHE A 389 -1.28 11.66 18.63
CA PHE A 389 -1.46 12.05 17.25
C PHE A 389 -2.46 11.12 16.53
N PRO A 390 -3.71 11.03 17.00
CA PRO A 390 -4.70 10.10 16.44
C PRO A 390 -5.02 10.37 14.96
N MET A 391 -4.77 11.60 14.49
CA MET A 391 -4.94 11.95 13.08
C MET A 391 -4.03 11.13 12.14
N LEU A 392 -2.87 10.65 12.60
CA LEU A 392 -1.95 9.83 11.79
C LEU A 392 -2.57 8.50 11.35
N PHE A 393 -3.62 8.06 12.04
CA PHE A 393 -4.33 6.81 11.76
C PHE A 393 -5.67 7.04 11.05
N LYS A 394 -5.90 8.24 10.50
CA LYS A 394 -7.18 8.62 9.86
C LYS A 394 -6.98 9.06 8.41
N PRO A 395 -7.90 8.71 7.48
CA PRO A 395 -7.77 9.08 6.06
C PRO A 395 -7.69 10.58 5.80
N TRP A 396 -8.48 11.39 6.53
CA TRP A 396 -8.55 12.84 6.29
C TRP A 396 -7.18 13.53 6.40
N PHE A 397 -6.34 13.08 7.33
CA PHE A 397 -5.02 13.65 7.55
C PHE A 397 -4.13 13.41 6.34
N TRP A 398 -4.08 12.17 5.86
CA TRP A 398 -3.28 11.80 4.69
C TRP A 398 -3.80 12.46 3.41
N SER A 399 -5.11 12.66 3.27
CA SER A 399 -5.70 13.46 2.19
C SER A 399 -5.23 14.91 2.23
N LEU A 400 -5.27 15.55 3.41
CA LEU A 400 -4.81 16.93 3.58
C LEU A 400 -3.32 17.05 3.20
N VAL A 401 -2.48 16.16 3.73
CA VAL A 401 -1.04 16.16 3.45
C VAL A 401 -0.76 15.87 1.96
N ALA A 402 -1.52 14.98 1.32
CA ALA A 402 -1.43 14.73 -0.11
C ALA A 402 -1.76 15.97 -0.95
N VAL A 403 -2.81 16.72 -0.58
CA VAL A 403 -3.14 18.00 -1.25
C VAL A 403 -2.00 19.02 -1.09
N LEU A 404 -1.43 19.14 0.12
CA LEU A 404 -0.27 20.01 0.35
C LEU A 404 0.95 19.58 -0.48
N ALA A 405 1.16 18.26 -0.63
CA ALA A 405 2.22 17.71 -1.48
C ALA A 405 2.00 18.03 -2.97
N LEU A 406 0.76 17.98 -3.46
CA LEU A 406 0.41 18.40 -4.82
C LEU A 406 0.67 19.89 -5.05
N VAL A 407 0.29 20.73 -4.09
CA VAL A 407 0.56 22.17 -4.13
C VAL A 407 2.07 22.44 -4.18
N PHE A 408 2.87 21.75 -3.36
CA PHE A 408 4.33 21.84 -3.41
C PHE A 408 4.90 21.38 -4.75
N ALA A 409 4.45 20.23 -5.27
CA ALA A 409 4.87 19.71 -6.56
C ALA A 409 4.55 20.71 -7.69
N GLY A 410 3.35 21.32 -7.67
CA GLY A 410 2.94 22.35 -8.62
C GLY A 410 3.85 23.59 -8.60
N ARG A 411 4.23 24.08 -7.42
CA ARG A 411 5.14 25.23 -7.25
C ARG A 411 6.59 24.93 -7.61
N THR A 412 7.00 23.67 -7.49
CA THR A 412 8.38 23.24 -7.75
C THR A 412 8.61 22.79 -9.19
N ARG A 413 7.55 22.60 -9.99
CA ARG A 413 7.64 22.37 -11.44
C ARG A 413 8.33 23.57 -12.10
N PRO A 414 9.43 23.36 -12.85
CA PRO A 414 10.03 24.44 -13.59
C PRO A 414 9.06 24.96 -14.65
N ALA A 415 8.72 26.25 -14.62
CA ALA A 415 7.80 26.91 -15.55
C ALA A 415 8.26 26.88 -17.03
N ARG A 416 9.44 26.34 -17.33
CA ARG A 416 10.05 26.22 -18.67
C ARG A 416 10.86 24.93 -18.81
N GLU A 417 10.20 23.78 -18.74
CA GLU A 417 10.77 22.52 -19.25
C GLU A 417 10.62 22.39 -20.79
N GLN A 418 10.23 23.49 -21.46
CA GLN A 418 10.10 23.65 -22.92
C GLN A 418 11.30 24.35 -23.59
N LEU A 419 12.27 24.89 -22.86
CA LEU A 419 13.42 25.57 -23.47
C LEU A 419 14.75 24.96 -23.00
N ARG A 420 15.55 24.52 -23.98
CA ARG A 420 16.95 24.07 -23.92
C ARG A 420 17.20 22.57 -23.72
N LEU A 421 17.23 21.90 -24.88
CA LEU A 421 17.92 20.64 -25.18
C LEU A 421 19.44 20.83 -25.45
N GLU A 422 20.03 22.00 -25.19
CA GLU A 422 21.29 22.39 -25.84
C GLU A 422 22.56 22.38 -24.99
N THR A 423 22.52 22.05 -23.70
CA THR A 423 23.77 22.04 -22.90
C THR A 423 23.88 20.78 -22.09
N GLY A 424 24.84 19.91 -22.46
CA GLY A 424 25.16 18.60 -21.86
C GLY A 424 25.62 18.60 -20.40
N ALA A 425 25.13 19.53 -19.57
CA ALA A 425 25.25 19.44 -18.12
C ALA A 425 24.33 18.32 -17.61
N ARG A 426 24.87 17.47 -16.72
CA ARG A 426 24.18 16.36 -16.05
C ARG A 426 22.88 16.89 -15.41
N ARG A 427 21.74 16.71 -16.08
CA ARG A 427 20.42 17.25 -15.70
C ARG A 427 20.05 16.74 -14.30
N GLN A 428 20.22 17.58 -13.28
CA GLN A 428 19.80 17.27 -11.92
C GLN A 428 18.27 17.25 -11.88
N ARG A 429 17.71 16.12 -11.45
CA ARG A 429 16.30 15.78 -11.65
C ARG A 429 15.46 16.23 -10.45
N ASN A 430 14.21 16.59 -10.71
CA ASN A 430 13.24 17.02 -9.71
C ASN A 430 12.26 15.88 -9.42
N PHE A 431 11.97 15.59 -8.14
CA PHE A 431 10.97 14.62 -7.71
C PHE A 431 9.50 15.06 -7.88
N ALA A 432 9.21 16.23 -8.47
CA ALA A 432 7.83 16.70 -8.62
C ALA A 432 6.87 15.72 -9.33
N PRO A 433 7.26 14.98 -10.40
CA PRO A 433 6.40 13.94 -10.98
C PRO A 433 6.10 12.79 -10.02
N GLU A 434 7.11 12.34 -9.26
CA GLU A 434 7.00 11.28 -8.27
C GLU A 434 6.10 11.70 -7.10
N ILE A 435 6.28 12.92 -6.59
CA ILE A 435 5.41 13.51 -5.55
C ILE A 435 3.97 13.62 -6.04
N THR A 436 3.78 14.08 -7.29
CA THR A 436 2.44 14.18 -7.89
C THR A 436 1.76 12.80 -7.94
N MET A 437 2.47 11.79 -8.46
CA MET A 437 1.92 10.44 -8.60
C MET A 437 1.58 9.83 -7.25
N LEU A 438 2.46 9.92 -6.25
CA LEU A 438 2.23 9.35 -4.92
C LEU A 438 1.02 10.01 -4.23
N ALA A 439 0.95 11.34 -4.28
CA ALA A 439 -0.15 12.10 -3.67
C ALA A 439 -1.48 11.86 -4.37
N THR A 440 -1.51 11.87 -5.71
CA THR A 440 -2.74 11.56 -6.48
C THR A 440 -3.16 10.10 -6.28
N SER A 441 -2.21 9.15 -6.24
CA SER A 441 -2.50 7.73 -5.95
C SER A 441 -3.14 7.55 -4.57
N ALA A 442 -2.62 8.22 -3.55
CA ALA A 442 -3.21 8.21 -2.21
C ALA A 442 -4.65 8.76 -2.20
N LEU A 443 -4.87 9.91 -2.84
CA LEU A 443 -6.20 10.54 -2.92
C LEU A 443 -7.19 9.66 -3.70
N CYS A 444 -6.82 9.17 -4.87
CA CYS A 444 -7.66 8.27 -5.66
C CYS A 444 -8.02 7.01 -4.87
N TYR A 445 -7.06 6.44 -4.12
CA TYR A 445 -7.33 5.27 -3.29
C TYR A 445 -8.30 5.56 -2.15
N ILE A 446 -8.11 6.66 -1.41
CA ILE A 446 -9.03 7.07 -0.33
C ILE A 446 -10.43 7.31 -0.87
N PHE A 447 -10.59 8.16 -1.89
CA PHE A 447 -11.92 8.48 -2.42
C PHE A 447 -12.55 7.34 -3.23
N GLY A 448 -11.73 6.41 -3.74
CA GLY A 448 -12.19 5.17 -4.37
C GLY A 448 -12.91 4.23 -3.40
N TYR A 449 -12.75 4.42 -2.09
CA TYR A 449 -13.53 3.68 -1.09
C TYR A 449 -14.97 4.18 -0.93
N LEU A 450 -15.32 5.40 -1.38
CA LEU A 450 -16.69 5.93 -1.25
C LEU A 450 -17.80 4.93 -1.67
N PRO A 451 -17.72 4.26 -2.82
CA PRO A 451 -18.75 3.31 -3.23
C PRO A 451 -18.67 1.91 -2.58
N ILE A 452 -17.57 1.57 -1.90
CA ILE A 452 -17.25 0.17 -1.54
C ILE A 452 -16.69 -0.02 -0.13
N VAL A 453 -16.61 1.03 0.69
CA VAL A 453 -15.98 0.96 2.00
C VAL A 453 -16.73 -0.02 2.88
N PRO A 454 -16.05 -1.07 3.42
CA PRO A 454 -16.73 -2.04 4.26
C PRO A 454 -16.72 -1.61 5.73
N ALA A 455 -15.66 -0.96 6.21
CA ALA A 455 -15.48 -0.59 7.61
C ALA A 455 -14.46 0.56 7.76
N ASN A 456 -14.26 1.07 8.97
CA ASN A 456 -13.32 2.15 9.29
C ASN A 456 -11.89 1.67 9.67
N HIS A 457 -11.49 0.46 9.28
CA HIS A 457 -10.21 -0.11 9.71
C HIS A 457 -9.00 0.63 9.11
N PHE A 458 -7.94 0.87 9.90
CA PHE A 458 -6.75 1.60 9.45
C PHE A 458 -6.02 0.92 8.29
N ARG A 459 -6.14 -0.41 8.15
CA ARG A 459 -5.59 -1.18 7.02
C ARG A 459 -6.00 -0.62 5.65
N TYR A 460 -7.18 -0.02 5.54
CA TYR A 460 -7.67 0.61 4.31
C TYR A 460 -7.01 1.96 3.99
N THR A 461 -6.28 2.52 4.95
CA THR A 461 -5.56 3.80 4.85
C THR A 461 -4.05 3.60 4.78
N PHE A 462 -3.58 2.36 4.88
CA PHE A 462 -2.16 2.06 4.95
C PHE A 462 -1.37 2.45 3.69
N TRP A 463 -1.88 2.14 2.50
CA TRP A 463 -1.26 2.59 1.25
C TRP A 463 -1.15 4.13 1.18
N PRO A 464 -2.23 4.92 1.39
CA PRO A 464 -2.13 6.38 1.45
C PRO A 464 -1.09 6.90 2.44
N ALA A 465 -1.04 6.34 3.66
CA ALA A 465 -0.05 6.71 4.67
C ALA A 465 1.39 6.47 4.17
N LEU A 466 1.63 5.31 3.57
CA LEU A 466 2.94 4.94 3.03
C LEU A 466 3.33 5.82 1.84
N ALA A 467 2.45 6.00 0.86
CA ALA A 467 2.70 6.78 -0.35
C ALA A 467 2.98 8.27 -0.03
N VAL A 468 2.18 8.86 0.86
CA VAL A 468 2.33 10.27 1.26
C VAL A 468 3.58 10.45 2.12
N THR A 469 3.95 9.48 2.96
CA THR A 469 5.24 9.51 3.68
C THR A 469 6.41 9.62 2.72
N VAL A 470 6.42 8.81 1.65
CA VAL A 470 7.48 8.88 0.63
C VAL A 470 7.45 10.21 -0.14
N ALA A 471 6.25 10.72 -0.45
CA ALA A 471 6.09 12.03 -1.07
C ALA A 471 6.71 13.14 -0.20
N LEU A 472 6.47 13.13 1.12
CA LEU A 472 7.07 14.07 2.07
C LEU A 472 8.59 13.97 2.12
N ILE A 473 9.15 12.76 2.10
CA ILE A 473 10.60 12.55 2.05
C ILE A 473 11.19 13.18 0.77
N PHE A 474 10.56 12.95 -0.39
CA PHE A 474 10.99 13.57 -1.65
C PHE A 474 10.82 15.09 -1.65
N MET A 475 9.74 15.63 -1.06
CA MET A 475 9.55 17.08 -0.89
C MET A 475 10.68 17.68 -0.04
N LEU A 476 11.00 17.05 1.08
CA LEU A 476 12.06 17.49 1.98
C LEU A 476 13.43 17.42 1.30
N ALA A 477 13.69 16.36 0.55
CA ALA A 477 14.90 16.20 -0.26
C ALA A 477 15.05 17.35 -1.26
N GLU A 478 14.00 17.68 -2.01
CA GLU A 478 13.99 18.81 -2.94
C GLU A 478 14.21 20.15 -2.25
N TRP A 479 13.53 20.37 -1.12
CA TRP A 479 13.65 21.61 -0.36
C TRP A 479 15.06 21.83 0.21
N ARG A 480 15.65 20.80 0.82
CA ARG A 480 17.00 20.86 1.38
C ARG A 480 18.06 21.03 0.29
N ARG A 481 17.90 20.32 -0.84
CA ARG A 481 18.79 20.44 -1.99
C ARG A 481 18.79 21.84 -2.59
N ARG A 482 17.64 22.50 -2.71
CA ARG A 482 17.55 23.89 -3.20
C ARG A 482 18.23 24.88 -2.26
N ARG A 483 18.10 24.68 -0.94
CA ARG A 483 18.76 25.54 0.05
C ARG A 483 20.28 25.40 0.05
N SER A 484 20.83 24.20 -0.11
CA SER A 484 22.28 24.01 -0.14
C SER A 484 22.95 24.64 -1.37
N VAL A 485 22.22 24.73 -2.50
CA VAL A 485 22.68 25.43 -3.72
C VAL A 485 22.54 26.95 -3.59
N GLY A 486 21.57 27.44 -2.80
CA GLY A 486 21.25 28.87 -2.65
C GLY A 486 22.08 29.64 -1.62
N THR A 487 22.91 28.99 -0.81
CA THR A 487 23.89 29.67 0.06
C THR A 487 25.16 29.99 -0.73
N PRO A 488 25.47 31.27 -1.03
CA PRO A 488 26.80 31.62 -1.47
C PRO A 488 27.76 31.22 -0.34
N ARG A 489 28.81 30.47 -0.64
CA ARG A 489 29.99 30.46 0.24
C ARG A 489 30.39 31.91 0.41
N SER A 490 30.21 32.46 1.60
CA SER A 490 30.83 33.72 1.99
C SER A 490 32.27 33.66 1.51
N ARG A 491 32.68 34.60 0.66
CA ARG A 491 34.08 34.87 0.36
C ARG A 491 34.77 35.10 1.69
N ALA A 492 35.39 34.06 2.23
CA ALA A 492 36.31 34.19 3.33
C ALA A 492 37.58 34.79 2.74
N PHE A 493 37.73 36.09 2.98
CA PHE A 493 38.96 36.87 3.09
C PHE A 493 40.16 36.34 2.28
N SER A 494 40.37 36.97 1.13
CA SER A 494 41.71 37.28 0.66
C SER A 494 42.21 38.41 1.55
N GLU A 495 43.00 38.08 2.56
CA GLU A 495 44.02 38.99 3.08
C GLU A 495 45.30 38.74 2.31
N SER A 496 45.62 39.66 1.40
CA SER A 496 46.99 39.96 1.01
C SER A 496 47.04 41.38 0.47
N GLU A 497 48.02 42.14 0.98
CA GLU A 497 48.50 43.48 0.57
C GLU A 497 48.09 44.64 1.49
N THR A 498 48.84 44.82 2.59
CA THR A 498 49.98 45.74 2.66
C THR A 498 51.03 45.22 3.63
#